data_AF-A0A534LFH0-F1
#
_entry.id   AF-A0A534LFH0-F1
#
_cell.length_a   1.000
_cell.length_b   1.000
_cell.length_c   1.000
_cell.angle_alpha   90.00
_cell.angle_beta   90.00
_cell.angle_gamma   90.00
#
_symmetry.space_group_name_H-M   'P 1'
#
loop_
_entity.id
_entity.type
_entity.pdbx_description
1 polymer ?
#
loop_
_entity_poly.entity_id
_entity_poly.type
_entity_poly.pdbx_seq_one_letter_code
_entity_poly.pdbx_strand_id
1 'polypeptide(L)' 'MSRGETLGVVGETGCGKSTLGKSILGVLPPRTTVEGELRFLGKDLASLPREELRKIRGKEIALIFQDPMTRLDPLFT' A
#
# COMPACT_ATOMS: atom_id res chain seq x y z
N MET A 1 5.95 17.48 -1.77
CA MET A 1 5.95 16.79 -3.07
C MET A 1 4.91 17.41 -3.95
N SER A 2 5.28 17.67 -5.19
CA SER A 2 4.41 18.21 -6.24
C SER A 2 3.76 17.05 -7.01
N ARG A 3 2.60 17.32 -7.61
CA ARG A 3 1.95 16.34 -8.50
C ARG A 3 2.89 16.00 -9.66
N GLY A 4 3.08 14.71 -9.93
CA GLY A 4 3.94 14.20 -11.00
C GLY A 4 5.39 13.93 -10.59
N GLU A 5 5.76 14.18 -9.33
CA GLU A 5 7.08 13.80 -8.82
C GLU A 5 7.18 12.30 -8.57
N THR A 6 8.38 11.76 -8.78
CA THR A 6 8.73 10.37 -8.47
C THR A 6 9.58 10.32 -7.21
N LEU A 7 9.15 9.54 -6.22
CA LEU A 7 9.92 9.25 -5.02
C LEU A 7 10.49 7.83 -5.07
N GLY A 8 11.80 7.70 -4.87
CA GLY A 8 12.46 6.42 -4.67
C GLY A 8 12.74 6.13 -3.20
N VAL A 9 12.49 4.89 -2.76
CA VAL A 9 12.87 4.39 -1.42
C VAL A 9 13.94 3.32 -1.61
N VAL A 10 15.15 3.56 -1.10
CA VAL A 10 16.33 2.71 -1.28
C VAL A 10 16.83 2.15 0.05
N GLY A 11 17.51 1.00 0.00
CA GLY A 11 18.06 0.31 1.16
C GLY A 11 18.31 -1.16 0.86
N GLU A 12 19.01 -1.86 1.75
CA GLU A 12 19.39 -3.27 1.59
C GLU A 12 18.19 -4.23 1.55
N THR A 13 18.39 -5.43 0.99
CA THR A 13 17.38 -6.49 1.03
C THR A 13 16.98 -6.78 2.47
N GLY A 14 15.67 -6.83 2.75
CA GLY A 14 15.15 -7.07 4.10
C GLY A 14 14.96 -5.83 4.98
N CYS A 15 15.41 -4.64 4.56
CA CYS A 15 15.26 -3.42 5.39
C CYS A 15 13.82 -2.87 5.52
N GLY A 16 12.82 -3.56 4.97
CA GLY A 16 11.41 -3.21 5.15
C GLY A 16 10.77 -2.33 4.06
N LYS A 17 11.45 -2.02 2.95
CA LYS A 17 10.86 -1.21 1.83
C LYS A 17 9.49 -1.73 1.35
N SER A 18 9.41 -3.04 1.10
CA SER A 18 8.16 -3.67 0.66
C SER A 18 7.12 -3.73 1.78
N THR A 19 7.55 -3.80 3.04
CA THR A 19 6.67 -3.73 4.21
C THR A 19 6.06 -2.34 4.34
N LEU A 20 6.85 -1.28 4.12
CA LEU A 20 6.40 0.12 4.10
C LEU A 20 5.35 0.36 3.00
N GLY A 21 5.60 -0.09 1.76
CA GLY A 21 4.61 0.04 0.69
C GLY A 21 3.29 -0.69 1.00
N LYS A 22 3.38 -1.88 1.61
CA LYS A 22 2.20 -2.66 2.02
C LYS A 22 1.47 -2.06 3.23
N SER A 23 2.17 -1.39 4.15
CA SER A 23 1.57 -0.75 5.33
C SER A 23 0.65 0.40 4.93
N ILE A 24 1.09 1.22 3.96
CA ILE A 24 0.31 2.35 3.43
C ILE A 24 -1.07 1.90 2.93
N LEU A 25 -1.11 0.78 2.21
CA LEU A 25 -2.35 0.23 1.68
C LEU A 25 -3.07 -0.72 2.62
N GLY A 26 -2.55 -1.01 3.82
CA GLY A 26 -3.17 -1.95 4.76
C GLY A 26 -3.34 -3.37 4.20
N VAL A 27 -2.33 -3.86 3.47
CA VAL A 27 -2.28 -5.21 2.86
C VAL A 27 -1.22 -6.10 3.52
N LEU A 28 -0.81 -5.75 4.74
CA LEU A 28 0.07 -6.57 5.57
C LEU A 28 -0.66 -7.81 6.10
N PRO A 29 0.07 -8.86 6.51
CA PRO A 29 -0.53 -10.06 7.08
C PRO A 29 -1.44 -9.76 8.28
N PRO A 30 -2.44 -10.62 8.55
CA PRO A 30 -3.24 -10.53 9.77
C PRO A 30 -2.34 -10.47 11.02
N ARG A 31 -2.77 -9.73 12.05
CA ARG A 31 -2.03 -9.49 13.31
C ARG A 31 -0.79 -8.59 13.18
N THR A 32 -0.67 -7.83 12.09
CA THR A 32 0.31 -6.74 12.01
C THR A 32 -0.30 -5.46 12.58
N THR A 33 0.43 -4.76 13.45
CA THR A 33 0.06 -3.43 13.95
C THR A 33 0.77 -2.37 13.13
N VAL A 34 0.03 -1.34 12.71
CA VAL A 34 0.56 -0.14 12.06
C VAL A 34 0.18 1.04 12.93
N GLU A 35 1.17 1.78 13.40
CA GLU A 35 1.01 2.96 14.25
C GLU A 35 1.53 4.20 13.51
N GLY A 36 1.03 5.38 13.90
CA GLY A 36 1.32 6.65 13.24
C GLY A 36 0.19 7.08 12.31
N GLU A 37 0.49 8.05 11.44
CA GLU A 37 -0.51 8.71 10.61
C GLU A 37 -0.18 8.55 9.12
N LEU A 38 -1.19 8.20 8.31
CA LEU A 38 -1.06 7.97 6.86
C LEU A 38 -1.95 8.95 6.10
N ARG A 39 -1.49 10.19 5.91
CA ARG A 39 -2.28 11.24 5.24
C ARG A 39 -2.29 11.08 3.72
N PHE A 40 -3.47 10.95 3.15
CA PHE A 40 -3.72 11.03 1.71
C PHE A 40 -4.92 11.93 1.41
N LEU A 41 -4.68 13.02 0.68
CA LEU A 41 -5.72 14.02 0.30
C LEU A 41 -6.60 14.47 1.49
N GLY A 42 -5.97 14.71 2.64
CA GLY A 42 -6.65 15.16 3.87
C GLY A 42 -7.35 14.07 4.67
N LYS A 43 -7.25 12.81 4.26
CA LYS A 43 -7.75 11.65 5.02
C LYS A 43 -6.60 10.89 5.64
N ASP A 44 -6.73 10.48 6.89
CA ASP A 44 -5.81 9.52 7.50
C ASP A 44 -6.26 8.09 7.15
N LEU A 45 -5.48 7.42 6.31
CA LEU A 45 -5.78 6.06 5.85
C LEU A 45 -5.71 5.02 6.96
N ALA A 46 -4.93 5.27 8.03
CA ALA A 46 -4.77 4.32 9.13
C ALA A 46 -6.04 4.16 9.96
N SER A 47 -6.86 5.22 10.04
CA SER A 47 -8.12 5.25 10.80
C SER A 47 -9.37 4.95 9.95
N LEU A 48 -9.24 4.81 8.62
CA LEU A 48 -10.40 4.56 7.76
C LEU A 48 -10.96 3.13 7.91
N PRO A 49 -12.30 2.97 7.90
CA PRO A 49 -12.91 1.65 7.85
C PRO A 49 -12.60 0.96 6.51
N ARG A 50 -12.64 -0.37 6.51
CA ARG A 50 -12.30 -1.21 5.34
C ARG A 50 -13.07 -0.85 4.07
N GLU A 51 -14.32 -0.43 4.19
CA GLU A 51 -15.17 -0.06 3.05
C GLU A 51 -14.70 1.24 2.37
N GLU A 52 -14.25 2.22 3.15
CA GLU A 52 -13.68 3.46 2.61
C GLU A 52 -12.31 3.19 1.98
N LEU A 53 -11.49 2.34 2.59
CA LEU A 53 -10.22 1.91 2.01
C LEU A 53 -10.41 1.21 0.66
N ARG A 54 -11.48 0.42 0.49
CA ARG A 54 -11.81 -0.23 -0.80
C ARG A 54 -12.08 0.77 -1.92
N LYS A 55 -12.63 1.95 -1.63
CA LYS A 55 -12.90 3.00 -2.63
C LYS A 55 -11.63 3.68 -3.13
N ILE A 56 -10.57 3.68 -2.30
CA ILE A 56 -9.27 4.30 -2.60
C ILE A 56 -8.34 3.32 -3.33
N ARG A 57 -8.31 2.07 -2.87
CA ARG A 57 -7.46 1.00 -3.44
C ARG A 57 -7.82 0.74 -4.90
N GLY A 58 -6.82 0.71 -5.77
CA GLY A 58 -6.95 0.45 -7.21
C GLY A 58 -7.40 1.67 -8.03
N LYS A 59 -8.25 2.53 -7.47
CA LYS A 59 -8.73 3.75 -8.17
C LYS A 59 -7.79 4.94 -8.00
N GLU A 60 -7.38 5.23 -6.77
CA GLU A 60 -6.54 6.38 -6.43
C GLU A 60 -5.10 5.96 -6.09
N ILE A 61 -4.95 4.81 -5.44
CA ILE A 61 -3.64 4.25 -5.08
C ILE A 61 -3.59 2.78 -5.50
N ALA A 62 -2.64 2.44 -6.37
CA ALA A 62 -2.38 1.08 -6.81
C ALA A 62 -1.00 0.62 -6.34
N LEU A 63 -0.88 -0.68 -6.05
CA LEU A 63 0.39 -1.31 -5.70
C LEU A 63 0.66 -2.45 -6.67
N ILE A 64 1.78 -2.34 -7.38
CA ILE A 64 2.34 -3.42 -8.18
C ILE A 64 3.32 -4.16 -7.28
N PHE A 65 3.11 -5.46 -7.10
CA PHE A 65 3.97 -6.28 -6.26
C PHE A 65 5.28 -6.62 -6.98
N GLN A 66 6.33 -6.86 -6.20
CA GLN A 66 7.66 -7.23 -6.74
C GLN A 66 7.61 -8.46 -7.65
N ASP A 67 6.78 -9.44 -7.29
CA ASP A 67 6.41 -10.55 -8.16
C ASP A 67 4.90 -10.45 -8.43
N PRO A 68 4.51 -9.80 -9.54
CA PRO A 68 3.09 -9.58 -9.84
C PRO A 68 2.41 -10.85 -10.37
N MET A 69 3.16 -11.74 -11.05
CA MET A 69 2.61 -12.95 -11.67
C MET A 69 2.16 -13.97 -10.63
N THR A 70 2.89 -14.11 -9.53
CA THR A 70 2.51 -15.00 -8.41
C THR A 70 1.28 -14.54 -7.62
N ARG A 71 0.76 -13.33 -7.89
CA ARG A 71 -0.39 -12.73 -7.19
C ARG A 71 -1.68 -12.74 -7.99
N LEU A 72 -1.63 -13.18 -9.24
CA LEU A 72 -2.81 -13.39 -10.09
C LEU A 72 -3.27 -14.83 -9.93
N ASP A 73 -4.54 -15.03 -9.58
CA ASP A 73 -5.17 -16.34 -9.69
C ASP A 73 -5.67 -16.49 -11.14
N PRO A 74 -5.04 -17.34 -11.97
CA PRO A 74 -5.40 -17.48 -13.37
C PRO A 74 -6.79 -18.09 -13.58
N LEU A 75 -7.44 -18.61 -12.53
CA LEU A 75 -8.79 -19.14 -12.59
C LEU A 75 -9.88 -18.07 -12.43
N PHE A 76 -9.50 -16.85 -12.04
CA PHE A 76 -10.39 -15.70 -11.95
C PHE A 76 -9.93 -14.62 -12.93
N THR A 77 -10.42 -14.71 -14.18
CA THR A 77 -10.33 -13.65 -15.20
C THR A 77 -11.61 -12.83 -15.25
#